data_AF-A0A090T7U9-F1
#
_entry.id   AF-A0A090T7U9-F1
#
_cell.length_a   1.000
_cell.length_b   1.000
_cell.length_c   1.000
_cell.angle_alpha   90.00
_cell.angle_beta   90.00
_cell.angle_gamma   90.00
#
_symmetry.space_group_name_H-M   'P 1'
#
loop_
_entity.id
_entity.type
_entity.pdbx_description
1 polymer ?
#
loop_
_entity_poly.entity_id
_entity_poly.type
_entity_poly.pdbx_seq_one_letter_code
_entity_poly.pdbx_strand_id
1 'polypeptide(L)'
;MLFDRSWYNRAGVEKVMGFCSDEQYQEFLRSCPEFERMLVRSGIVLLKYWFSVSDEEQEKRFLERVNTPIKRWKFSPMDLESRNRWAEYSQAKDTMFSYTDTKLCPWWVVPSDDKNARD
;
A
#
# COMPACT_ATOMS: atom_id res chain seq x y z
N MET A 1 4.01 17.09 -6.30
CA MET A 1 2.73 16.37 -6.49
C MET A 1 2.62 15.29 -5.42
N LEU A 2 1.41 14.94 -5.00
CA LEU A 2 1.16 13.91 -4.00
C LEU A 2 0.18 12.87 -4.56
N PHE A 3 0.46 11.60 -4.29
CA PHE A 3 -0.33 10.46 -4.72
C PHE A 3 -0.94 9.80 -3.48
N ASP A 4 -2.23 10.06 -3.21
CA ASP A 4 -3.01 9.32 -2.21
C ASP A 4 -3.42 7.97 -2.82
N ARG A 5 -2.53 6.98 -2.64
CA ARG A 5 -2.34 5.80 -3.51
C ARG A 5 -1.74 6.15 -4.87
N SER A 6 -1.18 5.15 -5.52
CA SER A 6 -0.38 5.30 -6.75
C SER A 6 -0.51 4.07 -7.66
N TRP A 7 0.38 3.94 -8.64
CA TRP A 7 0.48 2.76 -9.51
C TRP A 7 0.67 1.45 -8.72
N TYR A 8 1.08 1.52 -7.46
CA TYR A 8 1.21 0.37 -6.55
C TYR A 8 -0.12 -0.31 -6.18
N ASN A 9 -1.29 0.21 -6.57
CA ASN A 9 -2.55 -0.53 -6.47
C ASN A 9 -2.45 -1.93 -7.10
N ARG A 10 -1.70 -2.05 -8.21
CA ARG A 10 -1.46 -3.33 -8.88
C ARG A 10 -0.73 -4.35 -8.00
N ALA A 11 0.20 -3.89 -7.17
CA ALA A 11 0.95 -4.76 -6.28
C ALA A 11 0.28 -5.03 -4.93
N GLY A 12 -0.83 -4.34 -4.63
CA GLY A 12 -1.59 -4.52 -3.40
C GLY A 12 -3.01 -5.00 -3.69
N VAL A 13 -3.96 -4.07 -3.68
CA VAL A 13 -5.40 -4.38 -3.78
C VAL A 13 -5.76 -5.16 -5.04
N GLU A 14 -5.20 -4.85 -6.21
CA GLU A 14 -5.57 -5.57 -7.44
C GLU A 14 -5.09 -7.03 -7.39
N LYS A 15 -3.88 -7.27 -6.86
CA LYS A 15 -3.36 -8.63 -6.71
C LYS A 15 -4.17 -9.43 -5.69
N VAL A 16 -4.40 -8.86 -4.50
CA VAL A 16 -5.14 -9.56 -3.45
C VAL A 16 -6.57 -9.80 -3.93
N MET A 17 -7.28 -8.77 -4.39
CA MET A 17 -8.69 -8.89 -4.77
C MET A 17 -8.94 -9.56 -6.13
N GLY A 18 -7.89 -9.93 -6.88
CA GLY A 18 -8.04 -10.58 -8.18
C GLY A 18 -8.54 -9.64 -9.29
N PHE A 19 -8.26 -8.35 -9.19
CA PHE A 19 -8.60 -7.35 -10.22
C PHE A 19 -7.57 -7.28 -11.35
N CYS A 20 -6.43 -7.96 -11.20
CA CYS A 20 -5.46 -8.16 -12.27
C CYS A 20 -5.13 -9.65 -12.41
N SER A 21 -4.74 -10.08 -13.61
CA SER A 21 -4.19 -11.43 -13.80
C SER A 21 -2.81 -11.56 -13.17
N ASP A 22 -2.37 -12.80 -12.96
CA ASP A 22 -1.02 -13.07 -12.46
C ASP A 22 0.04 -12.58 -13.45
N GLU A 23 -0.18 -12.67 -14.76
CA GLU A 23 0.76 -12.11 -15.73
C GLU A 23 0.87 -10.59 -15.61
N GLN A 24 -0.26 -9.89 -15.42
CA GLN A 24 -0.28 -8.43 -15.24
C GLN A 24 0.44 -8.01 -13.96
N TYR A 25 0.25 -8.74 -12.87
CA TYR A 25 0.94 -8.51 -11.59
C TYR A 25 2.45 -8.70 -11.73
N GLN A 26 2.87 -9.83 -12.31
CA GLN A 26 4.30 -10.13 -12.50
C GLN A 26 4.97 -9.16 -13.46
N GLU A 27 4.28 -8.75 -14.53
CA GLU A 27 4.79 -7.72 -15.42
C GLU A 27 4.98 -6.41 -14.67
N PHE A 28 3.98 -5.95 -13.93
CA PHE A 28 4.08 -4.73 -13.13
C PHE A 28 5.27 -4.73 -12.17
N LEU A 29 5.49 -5.83 -11.44
CA LEU A 29 6.61 -5.94 -10.50
C LEU A 29 7.97 -5.80 -11.20
N ARG A 30 8.11 -6.29 -12.44
CA ARG A 30 9.33 -6.16 -13.24
C ARG A 30 9.49 -4.77 -13.85
N SER A 31 8.41 -4.17 -14.37
CA SER A 31 8.50 -2.88 -15.06
C SER A 31 8.54 -1.68 -14.11
N CYS A 32 7.96 -1.80 -12.90
CA CYS A 32 7.84 -0.67 -11.97
C CYS A 32 9.21 -0.05 -11.59
N PRO A 33 10.25 -0.81 -11.22
CA PRO A 33 11.56 -0.23 -10.92
C PRO A 33 12.19 0.50 -12.11
N GLU A 34 11.94 0.03 -13.34
CA GLU A 34 12.43 0.66 -14.57
C GLU A 34 11.74 2.00 -14.82
N PHE A 35 10.42 2.04 -14.62
CA PHE A 35 9.63 3.27 -14.68
C PHE A 35 10.13 4.30 -13.64
N GLU A 36 10.33 3.89 -12.39
CA GLU A 36 10.85 4.75 -11.33
C GLU A 36 12.25 5.29 -11.67
N ARG A 37 13.12 4.43 -12.22
CA ARG A 37 14.45 4.83 -12.67
C ARG A 37 14.39 5.87 -13.78
N MET A 38 13.46 5.74 -14.72
CA MET A 38 13.24 6.74 -15.77
C MET A 38 12.87 8.11 -15.17
N LEU A 39 11.96 8.14 -14.19
CA LEU A 39 11.58 9.38 -13.50
C LEU A 39 12.79 10.03 -12.80
N VAL A 40 13.55 9.26 -12.04
CA VAL A 40 14.74 9.78 -11.33
C VAL A 40 15.80 10.29 -12.31
N ARG A 41 16.06 9.57 -13.40
CA ARG A 41 17.00 10.01 -14.45
C ARG A 41 16.54 11.29 -15.16
N SER A 42 15.23 11.54 -15.17
CA SER A 42 14.66 12.80 -15.66
C SER A 42 14.78 13.96 -14.66
N GLY A 43 15.42 13.76 -13.51
CA GLY A 43 15.59 14.78 -12.47
C GLY A 43 14.42 14.85 -11.46
N ILE A 44 13.49 13.91 -11.48
CA ILE A 44 12.37 13.86 -10.52
C ILE A 44 12.83 13.18 -9.23
N VAL A 45 12.67 13.85 -8.10
CA VAL A 45 12.82 13.23 -6.79
C VAL A 45 11.56 12.43 -6.46
N LEU A 46 11.67 11.10 -6.46
CA LEU A 46 10.58 10.19 -6.12
C LEU A 46 10.73 9.66 -4.69
N LEU A 47 9.74 9.91 -3.85
CA LEU A 47 9.68 9.41 -2.48
C LEU A 47 8.49 8.46 -2.33
N LYS A 48 8.73 7.28 -1.76
CA LYS A 48 7.71 6.24 -1.57
C LYS A 48 7.56 5.95 -0.08
N TYR A 49 6.35 6.13 0.46
CA TYR A 49 6.05 5.92 1.87
C TYR A 49 5.06 4.78 2.06
N TRP A 50 5.42 3.83 2.92
CA TRP A 50 4.54 2.79 3.40
C TRP A 50 4.20 3.02 4.86
N PHE A 51 2.93 3.33 5.15
CA PHE A 51 2.46 3.49 6.51
C PHE A 51 2.13 2.12 7.09
N SER A 52 2.96 1.64 8.02
CA SER A 52 2.75 0.37 8.70
C SER A 52 1.84 0.58 9.90
N VAL A 53 0.74 -0.15 9.94
CA VAL A 53 -0.19 -0.19 11.09
C VAL A 53 -0.20 -1.62 11.60
N SER A 54 -0.13 -1.81 12.92
CA SER A 54 -0.29 -3.12 13.54
C SER A 54 -1.69 -3.68 13.30
N ASP A 55 -1.84 -5.01 13.34
CA ASP A 55 -3.15 -5.64 13.18
C ASP A 55 -4.11 -5.21 14.31
N GLU A 56 -3.58 -5.09 15.54
CA GLU A 56 -4.36 -4.62 16.69
C GLU A 56 -4.88 -3.19 16.51
N GLU A 57 -4.03 -2.26 16.06
CA GLU A 57 -4.46 -0.88 15.82
C GLU A 57 -5.33 -0.78 14.55
N GLN A 58 -5.15 -1.65 13.56
CA GLN A 58 -6.03 -1.71 12.40
C GLN A 58 -7.44 -2.17 12.80
N GLU A 59 -7.57 -3.21 13.63
CA GLU A 59 -8.85 -3.66 14.22
C GLU A 59 -9.49 -2.56 15.05
N LYS A 60 -8.73 -1.94 15.95
CA LYS A 60 -9.26 -0.85 16.79
C LYS A 60 -9.82 0.29 15.93
N ARG A 61 -9.08 0.73 14.90
CA ARG A 61 -9.54 1.77 13.95
C ARG A 61 -10.75 1.32 13.16
N PHE A 62 -10.84 0.04 12.83
CA PHE A 62 -11.96 -0.53 12.12
C PHE A 62 -13.23 -0.50 12.98
N LEU A 63 -13.17 -1.00 14.22
CA LEU A 63 -14.29 -0.96 15.17
C LEU A 63 -14.72 0.47 15.49
N GLU A 64 -13.77 1.39 15.72
CA GLU A 64 -14.07 2.81 15.93
C GLU A 64 -14.84 3.42 14.75
N ARG A 65 -14.49 3.04 13.51
CA ARG A 65 -15.17 3.54 12.30
C ARG A 65 -16.59 3.00 12.18
N VAL A 66 -16.81 1.72 12.46
CA VAL A 66 -18.16 1.10 12.48
C VAL A 66 -19.06 1.77 13.52
N ASN A 67 -18.50 2.04 14.70
CA ASN A 67 -19.23 2.60 15.85
C ASN A 67 -19.43 4.12 15.76
N THR A 68 -18.80 4.82 14.81
CA THR A 68 -18.96 6.27 14.61
C THR A 68 -19.91 6.56 13.43
N PRO A 69 -21.17 7.00 13.66
CA PRO A 69 -22.16 7.20 12.59
C PRO A 69 -21.69 8.13 11.46
N ILE A 70 -20.95 9.19 11.80
CA ILE A 70 -20.46 10.21 10.85
C ILE A 70 -19.34 9.65 9.95
N LYS A 71 -18.69 8.54 10.32
CA LYS A 71 -17.59 7.92 9.55
C LYS A 71 -18.07 6.78 8.64
N ARG A 72 -19.34 6.36 8.72
CA ARG A 72 -19.88 5.21 7.96
C ARG A 72 -19.80 5.35 6.45
N TRP A 73 -19.86 6.57 5.91
CA TRP A 73 -19.74 6.80 4.47
C TRP A 73 -18.37 6.41 3.91
N LYS A 74 -17.34 6.31 4.76
CA LYS A 74 -15.99 5.84 4.38
C LYS A 74 -15.86 4.31 4.39
N PHE A 75 -16.96 3.58 4.60
CA PHE A 75 -16.96 2.14 4.75
C PHE A 75 -17.57 1.47 3.52
N SER A 76 -16.81 0.58 2.92
CA SER A 76 -17.25 -0.25 1.80
C SER A 76 -17.16 -1.73 2.19
N PRO A 77 -17.93 -2.61 1.52
CA PRO A 77 -17.74 -4.06 1.65
C PRO A 77 -16.30 -4.52 1.38
N MET A 78 -15.55 -3.75 0.57
CA MET A 78 -14.13 -4.01 0.29
C MET A 78 -13.24 -3.89 1.53
N ASP A 79 -13.58 -3.00 2.48
CA ASP A 79 -12.79 -2.79 3.69
C ASP A 79 -12.87 -4.00 4.64
N LEU A 80 -14.06 -4.61 4.72
CA LEU A 80 -14.29 -5.88 5.43
C LEU A 80 -13.50 -7.02 4.79
N GLU A 81 -13.58 -7.14 3.47
CA GLU A 81 -12.90 -8.20 2.75
C GLU A 81 -11.38 -8.05 2.83
N SER A 82 -10.89 -6.81 2.77
CA SER A 82 -9.45 -6.55 2.89
C SER A 82 -8.89 -6.93 4.25
N ARG A 83 -9.70 -6.81 5.32
CA ARG A 83 -9.36 -7.28 6.65
C ARG A 83 -9.21 -8.80 6.69
N ASN A 84 -10.17 -9.55 6.15
CA ASN A 84 -10.14 -11.01 6.13
C ASN A 84 -8.90 -11.56 5.40
N ARG A 85 -8.28 -10.75 4.53
CA ARG A 85 -7.16 -11.12 3.67
C ARG A 85 -5.84 -10.49 4.12
N TRP A 86 -5.71 -10.15 5.40
CA TRP A 86 -4.51 -9.54 5.99
C TRP A 86 -3.20 -10.26 5.63
N ALA A 87 -3.20 -11.59 5.72
CA ALA A 87 -2.02 -12.41 5.38
C ALA A 87 -1.63 -12.27 3.89
N GLU A 88 -2.62 -12.21 3.00
CA GLU A 88 -2.38 -12.02 1.57
C GLU A 88 -1.86 -10.62 1.25
N TYR A 89 -2.38 -9.59 1.92
CA TYR A 89 -1.84 -8.23 1.84
C TYR A 89 -0.40 -8.14 2.36
N SER A 90 -0.10 -8.85 3.46
CA SER A 90 1.25 -8.91 4.01
C SER A 90 2.22 -9.55 3.00
N GLN A 91 1.83 -10.67 2.39
CA GLN A 91 2.63 -11.34 1.35
C GLN A 91 2.80 -10.46 0.10
N ALA A 92 1.73 -9.79 -0.35
CA ALA A 92 1.77 -8.89 -1.50
C ALA A 92 2.71 -7.70 -1.24
N LYS A 93 2.67 -7.12 -0.03
CA LYS A 93 3.60 -6.07 0.40
C LYS A 93 5.05 -6.58 0.40
N ASP A 94 5.34 -7.72 1.00
CA ASP A 94 6.71 -8.25 1.07
C ASP A 94 7.27 -8.52 -0.34
N THR A 95 6.44 -9.07 -1.22
CA THR A 95 6.79 -9.27 -2.63
C THR A 95 7.05 -7.93 -3.34
N MET A 96 6.14 -6.96 -3.19
CA MET A 96 6.30 -5.61 -3.74
C MET A 96 7.62 -4.96 -3.30
N PHE A 97 7.97 -5.07 -2.02
CA PHE A 97 9.22 -4.53 -1.47
C PHE A 97 10.44 -5.20 -2.09
N SER A 98 10.45 -6.54 -2.18
CA SER A 98 11.59 -7.27 -2.75
C SER A 98 11.90 -6.90 -4.21
N TYR A 99 10.91 -6.45 -4.98
CA TYR A 99 11.09 -6.02 -6.37
C TYR A 99 11.39 -4.53 -6.50
N THR A 100 10.79 -3.69 -5.65
CA THR A 100 10.73 -2.24 -5.89
C THR A 100 11.48 -1.40 -4.87
N ASP A 101 11.94 -1.97 -3.75
CA ASP A 101 12.83 -1.28 -2.83
C ASP A 101 14.25 -1.26 -3.39
N THR A 102 14.59 -0.19 -4.11
CA THR A 102 15.89 -0.05 -4.78
C THR A 102 16.69 1.08 -4.16
N LYS A 103 18.02 1.01 -4.24
CA LYS A 103 18.90 2.08 -3.74
C LYS A 103 18.60 3.46 -4.32
N LEU A 104 18.08 3.52 -5.55
CA LEU A 104 17.73 4.78 -6.23
C LEU A 104 16.34 5.31 -5.80
N CYS A 105 15.43 4.42 -5.44
CA CYS A 105 14.05 4.74 -5.08
C CYS A 105 13.62 3.85 -3.91
N PRO A 106 14.12 4.13 -2.68
CA PRO A 106 13.84 3.30 -1.52
C PRO A 106 12.41 3.49 -1.03
N TRP A 107 11.90 2.48 -0.31
CA TRP A 107 10.68 2.57 0.47
C TRP A 107 10.98 3.06 1.89
N TRP A 108 10.21 4.05 2.33
CA TRP A 108 10.24 4.55 3.70
C TRP A 108 9.07 3.94 4.47
N VAL A 109 9.38 3.05 5.41
CA VAL A 109 8.37 2.46 6.30
C VAL A 109 8.16 3.39 7.48
N VAL A 110 6.94 3.91 7.60
CA VAL A 110 6.56 4.85 8.67
C VAL A 110 5.59 4.13 9.61
N PRO A 111 5.96 3.88 10.87
CA PRO A 111 5.02 3.39 11.87
C PRO A 111 3.86 4.38 12.01
N SER A 112 2.63 3.89 11.93
CA SER A 112 1.43 4.73 11.88
C SER A 112 0.38 4.30 12.90
N ASP A 113 0.81 3.65 13.98
CA ASP A 113 -0.08 3.25 15.08
C ASP A 113 -0.60 4.47 15.84
N ASP A 114 0.25 5.47 16.09
CA ASP A 114 -0.14 6.79 16.56
C ASP A 114 -0.15 7.78 15.38
N LYS A 115 -1.32 8.37 15.10
CA LYS A 115 -1.49 9.36 14.02
C LYS A 115 -0.76 10.67 14.28
N ASN A 116 -0.41 10.94 15.53
CA ASN A 116 0.30 12.14 15.95
C ASN A 116 1.76 11.83 16.33
N ALA A 117 2.24 10.60 16.09
CA ALA A 117 3.64 10.26 16.30
C ALA A 117 4.51 11.28 15.56
N ARG A 118 5.31 12.01 16.32
CA ARG A 118 6.42 12.80 15.82
C ARG A 118 7.65 11.98 16.14
N ASP A 119 8.46 11.71 15.13
CA ASP A 119 9.85 11.27 15.32
C ASP A 119 10.65 12.35 16.05
#